data_AF-A0A349IMT7-F1
#
_entry.id   AF-A0A349IMT7-F1
#
_cell.length_a   1.000
_cell.length_b   1.000
_cell.length_c   1.000
_cell.angle_alpha   90.00
_cell.angle_beta   90.00
_cell.angle_gamma   90.00
#
_symmetry.space_group_name_H-M   'P 1'
#
loop_
_entity.id
_entity.type
_entity.pdbx_description
1 polymer ?
#
loop_
_entity_poly.entity_id
_entity_poly.type
_entity_poly.pdbx_seq_one_letter_code
_entity_poly.pdbx_strand_id
1 'polypeptide(L)'
;MQFKREVPYKKIDISQSFVTADPGVSEEIITYTEDVSRGLLQNENFLRQFIGNGWTVHLSQNPLKSVGDVEHPAGYTDCNHRQIVIYAPQCEHAIIHEFGHYFAYIYACNFENVEEEMNALYLEEGSNFVSSKGDKETKYGKKNVHEFFACMFDNIIRGHGSMCCPKTTEYIGDFYNVLGNTDFSDIYSLDFTFQKNLENLFEEYGVAYSFFIDGVRVNPKIYDIHDFPPRGYTCQISGTNGTGTVNIKTKEPEEKIVA
;
A
#
# COMPACT_ATOMS: atom_id res chain seq x y z
N MET A 1 -24.64 20.85 6.22
CA MET A 1 -24.35 20.75 4.78
C MET A 1 -23.58 19.45 4.61
N GLN A 2 -24.19 18.40 4.04
CA GLN A 2 -23.50 17.13 3.81
C GLN A 2 -22.58 17.32 2.61
N PHE A 3 -21.28 17.27 2.83
CA PHE A 3 -20.31 17.23 1.74
C PHE A 3 -20.51 15.88 1.03
N LYS A 4 -21.05 15.90 -0.19
CA LYS A 4 -21.07 14.73 -1.07
C LYS A 4 -19.91 14.91 -2.04
N ARG A 5 -18.92 14.04 -1.88
CA ARG A 5 -17.74 13.94 -2.74
C ARG A 5 -18.19 13.46 -4.12
N GLU A 6 -17.99 14.27 -5.17
CA GLU A 6 -18.15 13.86 -6.57
C GLU A 6 -16.77 13.80 -7.22
N VAL A 7 -16.09 12.66 -7.09
CA VAL A 7 -14.81 12.41 -7.78
C VAL A 7 -15.11 12.07 -9.25
N PRO A 8 -14.47 12.71 -10.25
CA PRO A 8 -14.58 12.29 -11.64
C PRO A 8 -14.01 10.87 -11.78
N TYR A 9 -14.92 9.90 -11.93
CA TYR A 9 -14.60 8.48 -12.10
C TYR A 9 -13.77 8.30 -13.37
N LYS A 10 -12.44 8.18 -13.25
CA LYS A 10 -11.65 7.55 -14.30
C LYS A 10 -12.05 6.08 -14.25
N LYS A 11 -12.69 5.58 -15.30
CA LYS A 11 -13.07 4.17 -15.39
C LYS A 11 -11.81 3.32 -15.36
N ILE A 12 -11.42 2.85 -14.16
CA ILE A 12 -10.31 1.93 -13.96
C ILE A 12 -10.75 0.59 -14.53
N ASP A 13 -10.01 0.11 -15.53
CA ASP A 13 -10.25 -1.20 -16.11
C ASP A 13 -9.66 -2.29 -15.19
N ILE A 14 -10.49 -2.76 -14.25
CA ILE A 14 -10.13 -3.82 -13.30
C ILE A 14 -10.10 -5.22 -13.93
N SER A 15 -10.41 -5.33 -15.23
CA SER A 15 -10.42 -6.60 -15.96
C SER A 15 -9.05 -6.98 -16.53
N GLN A 16 -8.12 -6.03 -16.61
CA GLN A 16 -6.76 -6.30 -17.08
C GLN A 16 -5.96 -7.00 -15.99
N SER A 17 -4.99 -7.81 -16.42
CA SER A 17 -4.02 -8.40 -15.51
C SER A 17 -3.14 -7.31 -14.92
N PHE A 18 -2.88 -7.42 -13.61
CA PHE A 18 -1.94 -6.60 -12.86
C PHE A 18 -0.70 -7.40 -12.45
N VAL A 19 -0.57 -8.64 -12.97
CA VAL A 19 0.60 -9.50 -12.80
C VAL A 19 1.52 -9.31 -14.01
N THR A 20 2.78 -9.08 -13.73
CA THR A 20 3.86 -9.01 -14.72
C THR A 20 4.90 -10.08 -14.41
N ALA A 21 5.70 -10.48 -15.39
CA ALA A 21 6.69 -11.53 -15.18
C ALA A 21 7.97 -11.31 -16.03
N ASP A 22 9.09 -11.76 -15.49
CA ASP A 22 10.35 -11.90 -16.24
C ASP A 22 10.20 -12.92 -17.38
N PRO A 23 10.99 -12.79 -18.46
CA PRO A 23 11.11 -13.85 -19.46
C PRO A 23 11.51 -15.19 -18.84
N GLY A 24 10.76 -16.24 -19.12
CA GLY A 24 11.05 -17.61 -18.66
C GLY A 24 10.23 -18.07 -17.46
N VAL A 25 9.44 -17.20 -16.82
CA VAL A 25 8.40 -17.62 -15.88
C VAL A 25 7.31 -18.38 -16.65
N SER A 26 6.84 -19.51 -16.10
CA SER A 26 5.81 -20.32 -16.76
C SER A 26 4.43 -19.66 -16.67
N GLU A 27 3.62 -19.86 -17.71
CA GLU A 27 2.23 -19.37 -17.75
C GLU A 27 1.37 -19.91 -16.60
N GLU A 28 1.68 -21.13 -16.14
CA GLU A 28 1.03 -21.75 -14.98
C GLU A 28 1.25 -20.94 -13.70
N ILE A 29 2.48 -20.47 -13.44
CA ILE A 29 2.78 -19.64 -12.26
C ILE A 29 2.13 -18.26 -12.40
N ILE A 30 2.14 -17.68 -13.61
CA ILE A 30 1.47 -16.39 -13.87
C ILE A 30 -0.03 -16.50 -13.58
N THR A 31 -0.69 -17.54 -14.12
CA THR A 31 -2.12 -17.79 -13.93
C THR A 31 -2.43 -18.03 -12.45
N TYR A 32 -1.64 -18.89 -11.78
CA TYR A 32 -1.78 -19.13 -10.34
C TYR A 32 -1.69 -17.82 -9.54
N THR A 33 -0.71 -16.97 -9.86
CA THR A 33 -0.49 -15.71 -9.16
C THR A 33 -1.66 -14.76 -9.35
N GLU A 34 -2.17 -14.65 -10.58
CA GLU A 34 -3.35 -13.84 -10.91
C GLU A 34 -4.59 -14.35 -10.14
N ASP A 35 -4.84 -15.65 -10.15
CA ASP A 35 -5.98 -16.28 -9.49
C ASP A 35 -5.93 -16.07 -7.96
N VAL A 36 -4.78 -16.30 -7.32
CA VAL A 36 -4.61 -16.07 -5.88
C VAL A 36 -4.77 -14.60 -5.54
N SER A 37 -4.15 -13.71 -6.32
CA SER A 37 -4.25 -12.26 -6.08
C SER A 37 -5.69 -11.76 -6.22
N ARG A 38 -6.42 -12.23 -7.24
CA ARG A 38 -7.85 -11.90 -7.40
C ARG A 38 -8.72 -12.53 -6.33
N GLY A 39 -8.38 -13.71 -5.83
CA GLY A 39 -9.06 -14.33 -4.69
C GLY A 39 -8.90 -13.50 -3.41
N LEU A 40 -7.69 -12.99 -3.14
CA LEU A 40 -7.42 -12.09 -2.02
C LEU A 40 -8.15 -10.75 -2.23
N LEU A 41 -8.15 -10.21 -3.44
CA LEU A 41 -8.81 -8.96 -3.80
C LEU A 41 -10.27 -9.14 -4.25
N GLN A 42 -10.95 -10.23 -3.87
CA GLN A 42 -12.30 -10.55 -4.39
C GLN A 42 -13.37 -9.49 -4.06
N ASN A 43 -13.16 -8.68 -3.02
CA ASN A 43 -14.00 -7.51 -2.76
C ASN A 43 -13.65 -6.42 -3.79
N GLU A 44 -14.68 -5.92 -4.50
CA GLU A 44 -14.51 -4.92 -5.55
C GLU A 44 -13.79 -3.66 -5.07
N ASN A 45 -13.99 -3.24 -3.82
CA ASN A 45 -13.24 -2.13 -3.22
C ASN A 45 -11.75 -2.46 -3.13
N PHE A 46 -11.34 -3.64 -2.67
CA PHE A 46 -9.92 -4.01 -2.64
C PHE A 46 -9.31 -4.04 -4.04
N LEU A 47 -10.00 -4.64 -5.01
CA LEU A 47 -9.49 -4.73 -6.37
C LEU A 47 -9.30 -3.34 -6.98
N ARG A 48 -10.27 -2.44 -6.76
CA ARG A 48 -10.20 -1.04 -7.21
C ARG A 48 -9.16 -0.25 -6.45
N GLN A 49 -8.99 -0.48 -5.15
CA GLN A 49 -7.94 0.12 -4.33
C GLN A 49 -6.57 -0.29 -4.85
N PHE A 50 -6.34 -1.58 -5.11
CA PHE A 50 -5.08 -2.12 -5.61
C PHE A 50 -4.75 -1.56 -7.01
N ILE A 51 -5.62 -1.83 -8.00
CA ILE A 51 -5.38 -1.45 -9.39
C ILE A 51 -5.47 0.07 -9.58
N GLY A 52 -6.41 0.73 -8.90
CA GLY A 52 -6.60 2.18 -8.97
C GLY A 52 -5.41 2.96 -8.41
N ASN A 53 -4.72 2.38 -7.41
CA ASN A 53 -3.46 2.90 -6.93
C ASN A 53 -2.25 2.49 -7.78
N GLY A 54 -2.45 1.79 -8.90
CA GLY A 54 -1.36 1.37 -9.77
C GLY A 54 -0.47 0.29 -9.15
N TRP A 55 -0.99 -0.47 -8.18
CA TRP A 55 -0.25 -1.61 -7.66
C TRP A 55 -0.16 -2.73 -8.69
N THR A 56 0.97 -3.43 -8.68
CA THR A 56 1.21 -4.60 -9.53
C THR A 56 1.83 -5.73 -8.73
N VAL A 57 1.72 -6.95 -9.25
CA VAL A 57 2.52 -8.09 -8.80
C VAL A 57 3.54 -8.41 -9.88
N HIS A 58 4.80 -8.64 -9.51
CA HIS A 58 5.87 -8.98 -10.44
C HIS A 58 6.54 -10.29 -10.06
N LEU A 59 6.57 -11.22 -11.02
CA LEU A 59 7.20 -12.52 -10.88
C LEU A 59 8.60 -12.48 -11.49
N SER A 60 9.61 -12.61 -10.64
CA SER A 60 10.99 -12.71 -11.11
C SER A 60 11.40 -14.17 -11.32
N GLN A 61 12.06 -14.43 -12.44
CA GLN A 61 12.66 -15.73 -12.74
C GLN A 61 13.98 -15.93 -12.01
N ASN A 62 14.60 -14.85 -11.54
CA ASN A 62 15.90 -14.86 -10.88
C ASN A 62 15.76 -14.66 -9.37
N PRO A 63 16.68 -15.20 -8.55
CA PRO A 63 16.70 -14.93 -7.12
C PRO A 63 16.68 -13.42 -6.85
N LEU A 64 15.81 -13.00 -5.93
CA LEU A 64 15.69 -11.59 -5.57
C LEU A 64 16.99 -11.11 -4.90
N LYS A 65 17.29 -9.82 -5.08
CA LYS A 65 18.41 -9.18 -4.38
C LYS A 65 18.11 -9.14 -2.88
N SER A 66 19.15 -9.14 -2.06
CA SER A 66 19.00 -9.02 -0.61
C SER A 66 18.25 -7.74 -0.25
N VAL A 67 17.30 -7.85 0.67
CA VAL A 67 16.52 -6.73 1.21
C VAL A 67 16.74 -6.70 2.72
N GLY A 68 17.36 -5.63 3.22
CA GLY A 68 17.78 -5.53 4.61
C GLY A 68 18.70 -6.70 5.01
N ASP A 69 18.30 -7.43 6.05
CA ASP A 69 19.05 -8.60 6.57
C ASP A 69 18.66 -9.93 5.91
N VAL A 70 17.74 -9.93 4.93
CA VAL A 70 17.28 -11.16 4.27
C VAL A 70 18.03 -11.32 2.95
N GLU A 71 18.90 -12.32 2.90
CA GLU A 71 19.52 -12.76 1.65
C GLU A 71 18.53 -13.56 0.81
N HIS A 72 18.35 -13.16 -0.45
CA HIS A 72 17.49 -13.84 -1.43
C HIS A 72 16.06 -14.14 -0.92
N PRO A 73 15.26 -13.11 -0.60
CA PRO A 73 13.91 -13.30 -0.11
C PRO A 73 13.02 -13.99 -1.15
N ALA A 74 12.00 -14.70 -0.67
CA ALA A 74 10.99 -15.35 -1.51
C ALA A 74 10.08 -14.32 -2.20
N GLY A 75 9.87 -13.18 -1.55
CA GLY A 75 9.16 -12.02 -2.06
C GLY A 75 9.48 -10.78 -1.22
N TYR A 76 9.04 -9.62 -1.68
CA TYR A 76 8.97 -8.39 -0.88
C TYR A 76 7.89 -7.47 -1.42
N THR A 77 7.38 -6.61 -0.55
CA THR A 77 6.40 -5.58 -0.89
C THR A 77 7.09 -4.22 -0.95
N ASP A 78 7.25 -3.69 -2.18
CA ASP A 78 7.83 -2.38 -2.42
C ASP A 78 6.75 -1.30 -2.44
N CYS A 79 6.54 -0.68 -1.28
CA CYS A 79 5.57 0.40 -1.14
C CYS A 79 5.93 1.67 -1.93
N ASN A 80 7.21 1.89 -2.25
CA ASN A 80 7.64 3.07 -3.01
C ASN A 80 7.30 2.92 -4.50
N HIS A 81 7.48 1.71 -5.04
CA HIS A 81 7.17 1.41 -6.44
C HIS A 81 5.79 0.76 -6.64
N ARG A 82 5.05 0.54 -5.56
CA ARG A 82 3.71 -0.08 -5.55
C ARG A 82 3.72 -1.44 -6.23
N GLN A 83 4.64 -2.27 -5.80
CA GLN A 83 4.87 -3.56 -6.42
C GLN A 83 5.07 -4.63 -5.35
N ILE A 84 4.35 -5.73 -5.49
CA ILE A 84 4.68 -6.98 -4.80
C ILE A 84 5.59 -7.77 -5.73
N VAL A 85 6.83 -8.02 -5.32
CA VAL A 85 7.82 -8.75 -6.13
C VAL A 85 8.03 -10.12 -5.53
N ILE A 86 7.99 -11.16 -6.36
CA ILE A 86 8.03 -12.56 -5.92
C ILE A 86 9.01 -13.35 -6.77
N TYR A 87 9.83 -14.16 -6.12
CA TYR A 87 10.63 -15.16 -6.82
C TYR A 87 9.70 -16.29 -7.29
N ALA A 88 9.51 -16.42 -8.60
CA ALA A 88 8.49 -17.29 -9.19
C ALA A 88 8.51 -18.75 -8.65
N PRO A 89 9.67 -19.41 -8.48
CA PRO A 89 9.73 -20.76 -7.90
C PRO A 89 9.25 -20.88 -6.45
N GLN A 90 9.06 -19.76 -5.74
CA GLN A 90 8.54 -19.70 -4.37
C GLN A 90 7.21 -18.97 -4.28
N CYS A 91 6.50 -18.78 -5.40
CA CYS A 91 5.28 -17.99 -5.43
C CYS A 91 4.21 -18.47 -4.45
N GLU A 92 3.91 -19.76 -4.42
CA GLU A 92 2.91 -20.34 -3.50
C GLU A 92 3.24 -20.11 -2.02
N HIS A 93 4.53 -19.96 -1.73
CA HIS A 93 5.02 -19.70 -0.38
C HIS A 93 4.90 -18.21 -0.02
N ALA A 94 5.19 -17.30 -0.95
CA ALA A 94 5.35 -15.87 -0.65
C ALA A 94 4.09 -15.03 -0.87
N ILE A 95 3.29 -15.30 -1.90
CA ILE A 95 2.23 -14.37 -2.38
C ILE A 95 1.28 -13.89 -1.28
N ILE A 96 0.75 -14.80 -0.46
CA ILE A 96 -0.22 -14.46 0.60
C ILE A 96 0.44 -13.60 1.69
N HIS A 97 1.69 -13.91 2.03
CA HIS A 97 2.46 -13.16 3.02
C HIS A 97 2.71 -11.72 2.57
N GLU A 98 3.12 -11.52 1.30
CA GLU A 98 3.33 -10.19 0.74
C GLU A 98 2.04 -9.37 0.66
N PHE A 99 0.91 -10.00 0.36
CA PHE A 99 -0.38 -9.33 0.47
C PHE A 99 -0.70 -8.88 1.91
N GLY A 100 -0.23 -9.62 2.92
CA GLY A 100 -0.31 -9.19 4.33
C GLY A 100 0.43 -7.88 4.58
N HIS A 101 1.64 -7.71 4.03
CA HIS A 101 2.36 -6.43 4.08
C HIS A 101 1.62 -5.32 3.34
N TYR A 102 1.10 -5.61 2.15
CA TYR A 102 0.30 -4.65 1.38
C TYR A 102 -0.91 -4.13 2.17
N PHE A 103 -1.73 -5.02 2.74
CA PHE A 103 -2.92 -4.60 3.48
C PHE A 103 -2.57 -3.82 4.75
N ALA A 104 -1.55 -4.26 5.50
CA ALA A 104 -1.08 -3.52 6.67
C ALA A 104 -0.59 -2.11 6.28
N TYR A 105 0.16 -2.00 5.18
CA TYR A 105 0.62 -0.71 4.66
C TYR A 105 -0.55 0.20 4.26
N ILE A 106 -1.50 -0.30 3.47
CA ILE A 106 -2.67 0.49 3.07
C ILE A 106 -3.48 0.92 4.29
N TYR A 107 -3.66 0.06 5.28
CA TYR A 107 -4.34 0.43 6.51
C TYR A 107 -3.59 1.54 7.27
N ALA A 108 -2.30 1.36 7.51
CA ALA A 108 -1.48 2.34 8.23
C ALA A 108 -1.40 3.71 7.52
N CYS A 109 -1.47 3.74 6.19
CA CYS A 109 -1.49 4.99 5.44
C CYS A 109 -2.81 5.77 5.53
N ASN A 110 -3.93 5.10 5.81
CA ASN A 110 -5.27 5.72 5.75
C ASN A 110 -5.93 5.91 7.13
N PHE A 111 -5.37 5.31 8.19
CA PHE A 111 -5.94 5.37 9.54
C PHE A 111 -4.90 5.78 10.58
N GLU A 112 -5.33 6.50 11.61
CA GLU A 112 -4.46 6.97 12.70
C GLU A 112 -4.12 5.85 13.68
N ASN A 113 -2.98 5.96 14.37
CA ASN A 113 -2.51 5.07 15.46
C ASN A 113 -2.27 3.60 15.08
N VAL A 114 -2.44 3.20 13.82
CA VAL A 114 -2.26 1.81 13.36
C VAL A 114 -0.93 1.21 13.76
N GLU A 115 0.17 1.94 13.58
CA GLU A 115 1.52 1.45 13.95
C GLU A 115 1.66 1.23 15.47
N GLU A 116 1.06 2.09 16.29
CA GLU A 116 1.08 1.93 17.75
C GLU A 116 0.25 0.72 18.19
N GLU A 117 -0.92 0.53 17.59
CA GLU A 117 -1.81 -0.61 17.83
C GLU A 117 -1.15 -1.94 17.41
N MET A 118 -0.53 -1.99 16.24
CA MET A 118 0.21 -3.14 15.76
C MET A 118 1.40 -3.48 16.68
N ASN A 119 2.15 -2.48 17.12
CA ASN A 119 3.26 -2.69 18.05
C ASN A 119 2.78 -3.22 19.41
N ALA A 120 1.67 -2.69 19.94
CA ALA A 120 1.10 -3.18 21.18
C ALA A 120 0.70 -4.67 21.08
N LEU A 121 0.05 -5.06 19.98
CA LEU A 121 -0.33 -6.45 19.72
C LEU A 121 0.89 -7.37 19.56
N TYR A 122 1.93 -6.92 18.85
CA TYR A 122 3.16 -7.70 18.70
C TYR A 122 3.88 -7.90 20.04
N LEU A 123 3.95 -6.88 20.89
CA LEU A 123 4.53 -7.00 22.23
C LEU A 123 3.72 -7.96 23.12
N GLU A 124 2.40 -8.01 22.95
CA GLU A 124 1.52 -8.89 23.73
C GLU A 124 1.51 -10.34 23.23
N GLU A 125 1.37 -10.56 21.92
CA GLU A 125 1.08 -11.87 21.34
C GLU A 125 2.20 -12.42 20.43
N GLY A 126 3.16 -11.58 20.01
CA GLY A 126 4.19 -11.95 19.05
C GLY A 126 5.02 -13.17 19.49
N SER A 127 5.37 -13.26 20.77
CA SER A 127 6.11 -14.42 21.30
C SER A 127 5.34 -15.74 21.21
N ASN A 128 4.00 -15.67 21.17
CA ASN A 128 3.10 -16.84 21.12
C ASN A 128 2.85 -17.30 19.68
N PHE A 129 3.26 -16.52 18.68
CA PHE A 129 3.05 -16.84 17.27
C PHE A 129 3.51 -18.28 16.92
N VAL A 130 2.70 -18.97 16.11
CA VAL A 130 3.03 -20.26 15.51
C VAL A 130 2.54 -20.25 14.07
N SER A 131 3.44 -20.44 13.12
CA SER A 131 3.09 -20.49 11.69
C SER A 131 2.51 -21.85 11.31
N SER A 132 1.53 -21.87 10.43
CA SER A 132 1.02 -23.09 9.80
C SER A 132 2.04 -23.78 8.87
N LYS A 133 3.13 -23.09 8.51
CA LYS A 133 4.19 -23.59 7.61
C LYS A 133 5.36 -24.25 8.34
N GLY A 134 5.43 -24.13 9.67
CA GLY A 134 6.44 -24.79 10.51
C GLY A 134 7.33 -23.84 11.30
N ASP A 135 8.40 -24.39 11.87
CA ASP A 135 9.26 -23.71 12.85
C ASP A 135 10.07 -22.55 12.28
N LYS A 136 10.46 -22.65 11.00
CA LYS A 136 11.27 -21.60 10.34
C LYS A 136 10.43 -20.32 10.19
N GLU A 137 9.22 -20.46 9.67
CA GLU A 137 8.26 -19.38 9.48
C GLU A 137 7.74 -18.87 10.83
N THR A 138 7.63 -19.74 11.82
CA THR A 138 7.35 -19.34 13.22
C THR A 138 8.43 -18.39 13.76
N LYS A 139 9.71 -18.72 13.57
CA LYS A 139 10.82 -17.84 13.99
C LYS A 139 10.83 -16.54 13.19
N TYR A 140 10.51 -16.62 11.89
CA TYR A 140 10.46 -15.46 11.01
C TYR A 140 9.37 -14.47 11.43
N GLY A 141 8.12 -14.93 11.63
CA GLY A 141 7.03 -14.08 12.12
C GLY A 141 7.26 -13.53 13.54
N LYS A 142 8.20 -14.08 14.31
CA LYS A 142 8.61 -13.53 15.62
C LYS A 142 9.66 -12.43 15.51
N LYS A 143 10.22 -12.17 14.33
CA LYS A 143 11.39 -11.29 14.15
C LYS A 143 11.08 -9.83 14.43
N ASN A 144 9.96 -9.32 13.92
CA ASN A 144 9.51 -7.94 14.12
C ASN A 144 7.99 -7.83 13.89
N VAL A 145 7.43 -6.66 14.19
CA VAL A 145 5.99 -6.36 14.05
C VAL A 145 5.47 -6.58 12.62
N HIS A 146 6.17 -6.13 11.58
CA HIS A 146 5.67 -6.24 10.22
C HIS A 146 5.62 -7.70 9.74
N GLU A 147 6.66 -8.50 10.02
CA GLU A 147 6.66 -9.93 9.69
C GLU A 147 5.61 -10.69 10.49
N PHE A 148 5.40 -10.33 11.75
CA PHE A 148 4.36 -10.93 12.59
C PHE A 148 2.98 -10.77 11.97
N PHE A 149 2.62 -9.56 11.56
CA PHE A 149 1.32 -9.29 10.94
C PHE A 149 1.16 -9.96 9.58
N ALA A 150 2.19 -9.94 8.73
CA ALA A 150 2.15 -10.62 7.44
C ALA A 150 2.04 -12.15 7.57
N CYS A 151 2.75 -12.75 8.53
CA CYS A 151 2.62 -14.17 8.84
C CYS A 151 1.26 -14.52 9.50
N MET A 152 0.71 -13.64 10.35
CA MET A 152 -0.63 -13.82 10.90
C MET A 152 -1.71 -13.77 9.82
N PHE A 153 -1.59 -12.85 8.87
CA PHE A 153 -2.48 -12.79 7.70
C PHE A 153 -2.44 -14.10 6.89
N ASP A 154 -1.24 -14.61 6.58
CA ASP A 154 -1.08 -15.90 5.88
C ASP A 154 -1.70 -17.08 6.65
N ASN A 155 -1.52 -17.13 7.98
CA ASN A 155 -2.17 -18.12 8.83
C ASN A 155 -3.71 -18.03 8.76
N ILE A 156 -4.28 -16.82 8.79
CA ILE A 156 -5.73 -16.59 8.75
C ILE A 156 -6.31 -17.09 7.42
N ILE A 157 -5.71 -16.69 6.30
CA ILE A 157 -6.16 -17.11 4.95
C ILE A 157 -6.11 -18.64 4.81
N ARG A 158 -5.13 -19.30 5.44
CA ARG A 158 -5.00 -20.77 5.44
C ARG A 158 -5.84 -21.47 6.50
N GLY A 159 -6.63 -20.75 7.31
CA GLY A 159 -7.55 -21.33 8.29
C GLY A 159 -6.92 -21.70 9.65
N HIS A 160 -5.74 -21.15 9.98
CA HIS A 160 -5.00 -21.45 11.21
C HIS A 160 -4.99 -20.30 12.25
N GLY A 161 -5.64 -19.17 11.94
CA GLY A 161 -5.43 -17.93 12.66
C GLY A 161 -6.28 -17.74 13.92
N SER A 162 -6.22 -18.55 14.98
CA SER A 162 -6.95 -18.16 16.22
C SER A 162 -6.39 -18.64 17.54
N MET A 163 -5.62 -19.73 17.58
CA MET A 163 -5.33 -20.36 18.86
C MET A 163 -4.25 -19.64 19.70
N CYS A 164 -3.29 -18.98 19.08
CA CYS A 164 -2.13 -18.44 19.81
C CYS A 164 -2.07 -16.90 19.88
N CYS A 165 -2.73 -16.22 18.94
CA CYS A 165 -2.73 -14.75 18.82
C CYS A 165 -4.15 -14.23 18.51
N PRO A 166 -5.14 -14.51 19.38
CA PRO A 166 -6.54 -14.22 19.11
C PRO A 166 -6.84 -12.72 18.92
N LYS A 167 -6.16 -11.83 19.65
CA LYS A 167 -6.39 -10.38 19.51
C LYS A 167 -5.86 -9.87 18.18
N THR A 168 -4.69 -10.35 17.76
CA THR A 168 -4.12 -10.01 16.47
C THR A 168 -4.99 -10.54 15.33
N THR A 169 -5.58 -11.73 15.48
CA THR A 169 -6.57 -12.25 14.52
C THR A 169 -7.78 -11.35 14.41
N GLU A 170 -8.39 -10.98 15.54
CA GLU A 170 -9.56 -10.10 15.57
C GLU A 170 -9.24 -8.76 14.91
N TYR A 171 -8.11 -8.16 15.28
CA TYR A 171 -7.63 -6.91 14.70
C TYR A 171 -7.40 -6.98 13.19
N ILE A 172 -6.82 -8.09 12.69
CA ILE A 172 -6.67 -8.31 11.24
C ILE A 172 -8.04 -8.41 10.55
N GLY A 173 -8.98 -9.12 11.16
CA GLY A 173 -10.35 -9.21 10.66
C GLY A 173 -11.04 -7.84 10.60
N ASP A 174 -10.86 -7.03 11.65
CA ASP A 174 -11.43 -5.70 11.76
C ASP A 174 -10.86 -4.75 10.71
N PHE A 175 -9.54 -4.66 10.56
CA PHE A 175 -8.98 -3.77 9.52
C PHE A 175 -9.37 -4.22 8.12
N TYR A 176 -9.44 -5.54 7.88
CA TYR A 176 -9.82 -6.07 6.57
C TYR A 176 -11.29 -5.68 6.27
N ASN A 177 -12.16 -5.80 7.26
CA ASN A 177 -13.53 -5.34 7.15
C ASN A 177 -13.63 -3.82 6.93
N VAL A 178 -12.83 -3.01 7.65
CA VAL A 178 -12.79 -1.56 7.46
C VAL A 178 -12.35 -1.21 6.04
N LEU A 179 -11.21 -1.72 5.58
CA LEU A 179 -10.71 -1.46 4.23
C LEU A 179 -11.69 -1.94 3.15
N GLY A 180 -12.33 -3.10 3.34
CA GLY A 180 -13.28 -3.66 2.39
C GLY A 180 -14.60 -2.88 2.28
N ASN A 181 -14.95 -2.13 3.32
CA ASN A 181 -16.14 -1.26 3.34
C ASN A 181 -15.81 0.23 3.10
N THR A 182 -14.53 0.59 3.03
CA THR A 182 -14.11 1.94 2.67
C THR A 182 -14.14 2.07 1.16
N ASP A 183 -14.80 3.12 0.66
CA ASP A 183 -14.86 3.38 -0.77
C ASP A 183 -13.43 3.53 -1.32
N PHE A 184 -13.14 2.91 -2.46
CA PHE A 184 -11.81 2.99 -3.07
C PHE A 184 -11.40 4.44 -3.39
N SER A 185 -12.37 5.34 -3.58
CA SER A 185 -12.11 6.77 -3.75
C SER A 185 -11.62 7.47 -2.48
N ASP A 186 -11.84 6.88 -1.31
CA ASP A 186 -11.38 7.34 0.00
C ASP A 186 -10.06 6.65 0.46
N ILE A 187 -9.55 5.68 -0.31
CA ILE A 187 -8.30 4.94 -0.01
C ILE A 187 -7.23 5.29 -1.07
N TYR A 188 -6.29 6.13 -0.67
CA TYR A 188 -5.19 6.75 -1.43
C TYR A 188 -5.40 7.06 -2.92
N SER A 189 -5.23 8.33 -3.21
CA SER A 189 -5.11 8.94 -4.52
C SER A 189 -3.67 9.45 -4.72
N LEU A 190 -3.07 9.25 -5.90
CA LEU A 190 -1.66 9.57 -6.13
C LEU A 190 -1.40 11.06 -6.33
N ASP A 191 -0.52 11.63 -5.50
CA ASP A 191 0.82 12.08 -5.95
C ASP A 191 1.87 12.07 -4.80
N PHE A 192 1.96 10.96 -4.06
CA PHE A 192 2.92 10.79 -2.95
C PHE A 192 4.39 10.90 -3.40
N THR A 193 4.72 10.44 -4.63
CA THR A 193 6.08 10.53 -5.17
C THR A 193 6.47 11.98 -5.49
N PHE A 194 5.56 12.77 -6.08
CA PHE A 194 5.81 14.21 -6.25
C PHE A 194 5.89 14.92 -4.91
N GLN A 195 4.98 14.62 -3.97
CA GLN A 195 5.01 15.18 -2.63
C GLN A 195 6.35 14.89 -1.95
N LYS A 196 6.78 13.63 -1.88
CA LYS A 196 8.04 13.25 -1.23
C LYS A 196 9.27 13.84 -1.92
N ASN A 197 9.26 13.92 -3.25
CA ASN A 197 10.34 14.60 -3.99
C ASN A 197 10.36 16.11 -3.71
N LEU A 198 9.20 16.74 -3.56
CA LEU A 198 9.07 18.16 -3.24
C LEU A 198 9.46 18.45 -1.77
N GLU A 199 9.07 17.57 -0.84
CA GLU A 199 9.44 17.64 0.58
C GLU A 199 10.94 17.45 0.77
N ASN A 200 11.53 16.44 0.13
CA ASN A 200 12.99 16.22 0.12
C ASN A 200 13.73 17.45 -0.44
N LEU A 201 13.23 18.03 -1.53
CA LEU A 201 13.80 19.25 -2.10
C LEU A 201 13.73 20.42 -1.09
N PHE A 202 12.61 20.62 -0.40
CA PHE A 202 12.49 21.69 0.59
C PHE A 202 13.34 21.47 1.84
N GLU A 203 13.51 20.22 2.28
CA GLU A 203 14.43 19.89 3.37
C GLU A 203 15.89 20.14 2.98
N GLU A 204 16.32 19.76 1.76
CA GLU A 204 17.67 20.02 1.24
C GLU A 204 18.03 21.52 1.23
N TYR A 205 17.05 22.39 0.94
CA TYR A 205 17.25 23.85 0.93
C TYR A 205 16.96 24.52 2.28
N GLY A 206 16.63 23.76 3.33
CA GLY A 206 16.36 24.29 4.68
C GLY A 206 15.12 25.20 4.74
N VAL A 207 14.11 24.90 3.92
CA VAL A 207 12.92 25.73 3.72
C VAL A 207 11.71 25.07 4.36
N ALA A 208 10.90 25.85 5.08
CA ALA A 208 9.62 25.39 5.59
C ALA A 208 8.52 25.64 4.55
N TYR A 209 7.60 24.70 4.38
CA TYR A 209 6.50 24.82 3.43
C TYR A 209 5.12 24.76 4.11
N SER A 210 4.12 25.32 3.46
CA SER A 210 2.71 25.16 3.83
C SER A 210 1.85 25.20 2.57
N PHE A 211 0.92 24.26 2.48
CA PHE A 211 0.00 24.17 1.36
C PHE A 211 -1.26 24.97 1.64
N PHE A 212 -1.81 25.57 0.59
CA PHE A 212 -3.05 26.32 0.65
C PHE A 212 -3.99 25.90 -0.49
N ILE A 213 -5.26 25.72 -0.16
CA ILE A 213 -6.36 25.49 -1.11
C ILE A 213 -7.37 26.61 -0.88
N ASP A 214 -7.71 27.37 -1.93
CA ASP A 214 -8.63 28.50 -1.86
C ASP A 214 -8.34 29.50 -0.72
N GLY A 215 -7.05 29.70 -0.41
CA GLY A 215 -6.58 30.62 0.64
C GLY A 215 -6.59 30.05 2.05
N VAL A 216 -7.00 28.80 2.26
CA VAL A 216 -6.99 28.12 3.56
C VAL A 216 -5.74 27.26 3.66
N ARG A 217 -5.00 27.37 4.77
CA ARG A 217 -3.84 26.52 5.05
C ARG A 217 -4.32 25.09 5.30
N VAL A 218 -3.77 24.13 4.56
CA VAL A 218 -4.06 22.71 4.70
C VAL A 218 -2.82 21.96 5.15
N ASN A 219 -3.02 20.91 5.94
CA ASN A 219 -1.95 19.95 6.25
C ASN A 219 -2.02 18.83 5.19
N PRO A 220 -0.99 18.69 4.33
CA PRO A 220 -1.00 17.75 3.22
C PRO A 220 -1.05 16.28 3.67
N LYS A 221 -0.66 15.99 4.92
CA LYS A 221 -0.72 14.63 5.49
C LYS A 221 -2.14 14.14 5.78
N ILE A 222 -3.11 15.05 5.83
CA ILE A 222 -4.52 14.76 6.16
C ILE A 222 -5.48 15.22 5.05
N TYR A 223 -4.95 15.69 3.93
CA TYR A 223 -5.75 16.23 2.81
C TYR A 223 -5.64 15.30 1.62
N ASP A 224 -6.80 14.86 1.11
CA ASP A 224 -6.87 14.01 -0.07
C ASP A 224 -6.54 14.83 -1.32
N ILE A 225 -5.72 14.30 -2.22
CA ILE A 225 -5.30 15.03 -3.42
C ILE A 225 -6.45 15.30 -4.41
N HIS A 226 -7.59 14.62 -4.23
CA HIS A 226 -8.83 14.92 -4.94
C HIS A 226 -9.58 16.16 -4.44
N ASP A 227 -9.23 16.68 -3.26
CA ASP A 227 -9.73 17.97 -2.77
C ASP A 227 -8.96 19.15 -3.38
N PHE A 228 -7.86 18.90 -4.11
CA PHE A 228 -7.25 19.95 -4.92
C PHE A 228 -8.11 20.16 -6.17
N PRO A 229 -8.67 21.37 -6.35
CA PRO A 229 -9.44 21.65 -7.55
C PRO A 229 -8.55 21.43 -8.79
N PRO A 230 -9.13 21.05 -9.95
CA PRO A 230 -8.40 20.93 -11.23
C PRO A 230 -7.65 22.20 -11.66
N ARG A 231 -7.84 23.30 -10.93
CA ARG A 231 -7.24 24.62 -11.13
C ARG A 231 -5.86 24.79 -10.49
N GLY A 232 -5.34 23.78 -9.79
CA GLY A 232 -4.05 23.81 -9.12
C GLY A 232 -4.12 24.27 -7.66
N TYR A 233 -2.96 24.26 -6.99
CA TYR A 233 -2.80 24.65 -5.59
C TYR A 233 -1.60 25.55 -5.39
N THR A 234 -1.58 26.24 -4.24
CA THR A 234 -0.52 27.19 -3.93
C THR A 234 0.30 26.66 -2.76
N CYS A 235 1.61 26.53 -2.97
CA CYS A 235 2.58 26.22 -1.93
C CYS A 235 3.29 27.51 -1.51
N GLN A 236 3.25 27.84 -0.23
CA GLN A 236 4.03 28.92 0.34
C GLN A 236 5.31 28.34 0.93
N ILE A 237 6.45 28.87 0.49
CA ILE A 237 7.79 28.43 0.86
C ILE A 237 8.45 29.57 1.64
N SER A 238 8.96 29.28 2.84
CA SER A 238 9.60 30.28 3.71
C SER A 238 11.00 29.84 4.12
N GLY A 239 12.00 30.68 3.82
CA GLY A 239 13.40 30.45 4.16
C GLY A 239 14.07 31.69 4.73
N THR A 240 15.37 31.60 4.98
CA THR A 240 16.20 32.68 5.56
C THR A 240 16.22 33.96 4.72
N ASN A 241 15.95 33.87 3.41
CA ASN A 241 15.92 35.00 2.49
C ASN A 241 14.50 35.54 2.19
N GLY A 242 13.49 35.09 2.93
CA GLY A 242 12.12 35.55 2.82
C GLY A 242 11.12 34.46 2.45
N THR A 243 9.90 34.89 2.12
CA THR A 243 8.77 34.02 1.79
C THR A 243 8.41 34.17 0.32
N GLY A 244 8.25 33.05 -0.38
CA GLY A 244 7.81 32.98 -1.76
C GLY A 244 6.57 32.09 -1.92
N THR A 245 5.90 32.24 -3.05
CA THR A 245 4.68 31.49 -3.38
C THR A 245 4.87 30.78 -4.70
N VAL A 246 4.73 29.45 -4.71
CA VAL A 246 4.74 28.62 -5.92
C VAL A 246 3.31 28.19 -6.23
N ASN A 247 2.84 28.54 -7.42
CA ASN A 247 1.55 28.10 -7.93
C ASN A 247 1.75 26.84 -8.76
N ILE A 248 1.23 25.71 -8.29
CA ILE A 248 1.32 24.42 -8.97
C ILE A 248 0.00 24.17 -9.68
N LYS A 249 0.04 24.12 -11.01
CA LYS A 249 -1.15 23.82 -11.83
C LYS A 249 -1.17 22.35 -12.20
N THR A 250 -2.19 21.63 -11.75
CA THR A 250 -2.50 20.29 -12.27
C THR A 250 -3.04 20.46 -13.69
N LYS A 251 -2.45 19.76 -14.68
CA LYS A 251 -3.04 19.73 -16.02
C LYS A 251 -4.34 18.92 -15.97
N GLU A 252 -5.41 19.44 -16.56
CA GLU A 252 -6.55 18.59 -16.89
C GLU A 252 -6.05 17.44 -17.80
N PRO A 253 -6.53 16.20 -17.61
CA PRO A 253 -6.19 15.12 -18.51
C PRO A 253 -6.67 15.52 -19.91
N GLU A 254 -5.73 15.57 -20.87
CA GLU A 254 -6.05 15.85 -22.27
C GLU A 254 -7.16 14.89 -22.72
N GLU A 255 -8.33 15.42 -23.05
CA GLU A 255 -9.37 14.65 -23.72
C GLU A 255 -8.76 14.08 -25.00
N LYS A 256 -8.59 12.76 -25.07
CA LYS A 256 -8.33 12.10 -26.35
C LYS A 256 -9.56 12.36 -27.21
N ILE A 257 -9.45 13.32 -28.12
CA ILE A 257 -10.38 13.48 -29.23
C ILE A 257 -10.28 12.18 -30.03
N VAL A 258 -11.23 11.27 -29.85
CA VAL A 258 -11.39 10.09 -30.70
C VAL A 258 -12.00 10.61 -32.00
N ALA A 259 -11.16 10.70 -33.04
CA ALA A 259 -11.58 10.89 -34.42
C ALA A 259 -12.09 9.57 -35.02
#